data_AF-A0A497TDH4-F1
#
_entry.id   AF-A0A497TDH4-F1
#
_cell.length_a   1.000
_cell.length_b   1.000
_cell.length_c   1.000
_cell.angle_alpha   90.00
_cell.angle_beta   90.00
_cell.angle_gamma   90.00
#
_symmetry.space_group_name_H-M   'P 1'
#
loop_
_entity.id
_entity.type
_entity.pdbx_description
1 polymer ?
#
loop_
_entity_poly.entity_id
_entity_poly.type
_entity_poly.pdbx_seq_one_letter_code
_entity_poly.pdbx_strand_id
1 'polypeptide(L)'
;MKRYRLFSGFFLAAISLAAGAQTYRWVGKDGVTVYSQTPPPSGSAEVIKHRQTPKSNPADTEAANKRLNKARQDLEDRREDRKLAKQAQDEQQQAAATRLQNCEVGRSNLRNLTALGNRKLRTQDGEYLRLTEEERQTRMEQARKDIEDNCKK
;
A
#
# COMPACT_ATOMS: atom_id res chain seq x y z
N MET A 1 -60.65 66.58 -13.29
CA MET A 1 -61.41 65.33 -13.02
C MET A 1 -60.68 64.17 -13.68
N LYS A 2 -60.53 63.07 -12.93
CA LYS A 2 -59.46 62.06 -13.07
C LYS A 2 -59.70 61.08 -14.23
N ARG A 3 -58.63 60.80 -14.98
CA ARG A 3 -58.49 59.74 -16.00
C ARG A 3 -58.13 58.42 -15.30
N TYR A 4 -58.77 57.31 -15.64
CA TYR A 4 -58.28 55.97 -15.26
C TYR A 4 -58.16 55.07 -16.47
N ARG A 5 -56.94 54.54 -16.64
CA ARG A 5 -56.53 53.56 -17.66
C ARG A 5 -56.86 52.16 -17.14
N LEU A 6 -57.59 51.36 -17.90
CA LEU A 6 -57.74 49.92 -17.66
C LEU A 6 -56.70 49.17 -18.50
N PHE A 7 -55.53 48.91 -17.91
CA PHE A 7 -54.59 47.90 -18.40
C PHE A 7 -54.97 46.58 -17.73
N SER A 8 -55.58 45.66 -18.49
CA SER A 8 -55.88 44.29 -18.06
C SER A 8 -54.56 43.51 -17.98
N GLY A 9 -54.00 43.39 -16.77
CA GLY A 9 -52.82 42.57 -16.50
C GLY A 9 -53.23 41.12 -16.24
N PHE A 10 -52.82 40.22 -17.14
CA PHE A 10 -52.93 38.77 -16.97
C PHE A 10 -51.97 38.30 -15.87
N PHE A 11 -52.51 38.04 -14.68
CA PHE A 11 -51.74 37.56 -13.53
C PHE A 11 -51.64 36.03 -13.61
N LEU A 12 -50.52 35.53 -14.15
CA LEU A 12 -50.24 34.09 -14.19
C LEU A 12 -49.80 33.63 -12.79
N ALA A 13 -50.73 33.03 -12.03
CA ALA A 13 -50.42 32.44 -10.74
C ALA A 13 -49.61 31.14 -10.93
N ALA A 14 -48.31 31.20 -10.65
CA ALA A 14 -47.45 30.02 -10.57
C ALA A 14 -47.83 29.21 -9.32
N ILE A 15 -48.60 28.14 -9.49
CA ILE A 15 -48.84 27.16 -8.44
C ILE A 15 -47.58 26.31 -8.31
N SER A 16 -46.77 26.60 -7.30
CA SER A 16 -45.66 25.73 -6.89
C SER A 16 -46.24 24.43 -6.31
N LEU A 17 -46.36 23.38 -7.11
CA LEU A 17 -46.62 22.03 -6.59
C LEU A 17 -45.40 21.63 -5.74
N ALA A 18 -45.60 21.56 -4.42
CA ALA A 18 -44.63 20.95 -3.51
C ALA A 18 -44.55 19.45 -3.83
N ALA A 19 -43.57 19.04 -4.62
CA ALA A 19 -43.31 17.64 -4.95
C ALA A 19 -42.64 16.94 -3.76
N GLY A 20 -43.43 16.31 -2.90
CA GLY A 20 -42.92 15.29 -1.97
C GLY A 20 -42.64 14.00 -2.74
N ALA A 21 -41.39 13.51 -2.73
CA ALA A 21 -41.01 12.28 -3.42
C ALA A 21 -41.64 11.04 -2.75
N GLN A 22 -42.86 10.68 -3.16
CA GLN A 22 -43.52 9.43 -2.77
C GLN A 22 -43.09 8.32 -3.73
N THR A 23 -42.88 7.10 -3.22
CA THR A 23 -42.57 5.93 -4.05
C THR A 23 -43.74 4.96 -4.00
N TYR A 24 -44.20 4.50 -5.15
CA TYR A 24 -45.32 3.60 -5.32
C TYR A 24 -44.83 2.23 -5.80
N ARG A 25 -45.49 1.17 -5.34
CA ARG A 25 -45.29 -0.21 -5.78
C ARG A 25 -46.60 -0.82 -6.24
N TRP A 26 -46.61 -1.44 -7.41
CA TRP A 26 -47.75 -2.24 -7.89
C TRP A 26 -47.28 -3.38 -8.81
N VAL A 27 -48.17 -4.32 -9.09
CA VAL A 27 -47.94 -5.38 -10.09
C VAL A 27 -48.59 -4.95 -11.41
N GLY A 28 -47.78 -4.87 -12.47
CA GLY A 28 -48.18 -4.51 -13.82
C GLY A 28 -49.03 -5.58 -14.50
N LYS A 29 -49.58 -5.27 -15.68
CA LYS A 29 -50.46 -6.17 -16.45
C LYS A 29 -49.75 -7.44 -16.95
N ASP A 30 -48.43 -7.38 -17.06
CA ASP A 30 -47.52 -8.45 -17.40
C ASP A 30 -47.04 -9.28 -16.19
N GLY A 31 -47.55 -8.98 -14.99
CA GLY A 31 -47.13 -9.62 -13.74
C GLY A 31 -45.83 -9.06 -13.15
N VAL A 32 -45.23 -8.03 -13.75
CA VAL A 32 -43.97 -7.44 -13.27
C VAL A 32 -44.25 -6.42 -12.16
N THR A 33 -43.49 -6.47 -11.07
CA THR A 33 -43.59 -5.45 -10.01
C THR A 33 -42.89 -4.16 -10.44
N VAL A 34 -43.62 -3.04 -10.46
CA VAL A 34 -43.14 -1.72 -10.86
C VAL A 34 -42.99 -0.82 -9.64
N TYR A 35 -41.86 -0.11 -9.58
CA TYR A 35 -41.57 0.94 -8.59
C TYR A 35 -41.47 2.29 -9.31
N SER A 36 -42.26 3.27 -8.88
CA SER A 36 -42.29 4.59 -9.53
C SER A 36 -42.45 5.72 -8.52
N GLN A 37 -42.02 6.94 -8.91
CA GLN A 37 -42.32 8.17 -8.17
C GLN A 37 -43.68 8.76 -8.53
N THR A 38 -44.34 8.21 -9.55
CA THR A 38 -45.69 8.55 -10.00
C THR A 38 -46.64 7.36 -9.79
N PRO A 39 -47.93 7.61 -9.47
CA PRO A 39 -48.92 6.55 -9.30
C PRO A 39 -49.18 5.81 -10.64
N PRO A 40 -49.67 4.56 -10.60
CA PRO A 40 -50.01 3.83 -11.81
C PRO A 40 -51.13 4.55 -12.59
N PRO A 41 -51.17 4.42 -13.94
CA PRO A 41 -52.23 5.00 -14.76
C PRO A 41 -53.65 4.49 -14.41
N SER A 42 -53.74 3.30 -13.81
CA SER A 42 -54.99 2.67 -13.39
C SER A 42 -54.71 1.58 -12.34
N GLY A 43 -55.62 1.40 -11.38
CA GLY A 43 -55.53 0.36 -10.36
C GLY A 43 -54.94 0.84 -9.02
N SER A 44 -54.88 -0.05 -8.04
CA SER A 44 -54.35 0.26 -6.71
C SER A 44 -52.83 0.10 -6.68
N ALA A 45 -52.13 1.07 -6.08
CA ALA A 45 -50.72 0.96 -5.72
C ALA A 45 -50.52 1.07 -4.21
N GLU A 46 -49.49 0.40 -3.72
CA GLU A 46 -49.00 0.56 -2.35
C GLU A 46 -48.03 1.75 -2.31
N VAL A 47 -48.28 2.70 -1.41
CA VAL A 47 -47.32 3.78 -1.14
C VAL A 47 -46.25 3.26 -0.19
N ILE A 48 -45.01 3.22 -0.67
CA ILE A 48 -43.85 2.83 0.14
C ILE A 48 -43.55 3.96 1.12
N LYS A 49 -43.71 3.65 2.41
CA LYS A 49 -43.24 4.51 3.49
C LYS A 49 -41.75 4.25 3.69
N HIS A 50 -40.92 5.20 3.27
CA HIS A 50 -39.51 5.19 3.62
C HIS A 50 -39.37 5.32 5.14
N ARG A 51 -38.77 4.32 5.78
CA ARG A 51 -38.39 4.42 7.19
C ARG A 51 -37.30 5.48 7.27
N GLN A 52 -37.53 6.55 8.04
CA GLN A 52 -36.48 7.51 8.35
C GLN A 52 -35.33 6.76 9.02
N THR A 53 -34.11 6.93 8.52
CA THR A 53 -32.92 6.45 9.21
C THR A 53 -32.89 7.09 10.60
N PRO A 54 -32.58 6.32 11.66
CA PRO A 54 -32.39 6.89 12.98
C PRO A 54 -31.38 8.05 12.89
N LYS A 55 -31.65 9.16 13.58
CA LYS A 55 -30.67 10.24 13.69
C LYS A 55 -29.42 9.67 14.36
N SER A 56 -28.25 9.81 13.74
CA SER A 56 -27.01 9.33 14.34
C SER A 56 -26.74 10.10 15.63
N ASN A 57 -26.49 9.40 16.73
CA ASN A 57 -26.02 10.02 17.96
C ASN A 57 -24.55 10.42 17.78
N PRO A 58 -24.17 11.69 18.03
CA PRO A 58 -22.78 12.14 17.96
C PRO A 58 -21.80 11.25 18.76
N ALA A 59 -22.24 10.70 19.89
CA ALA A 59 -21.41 9.81 20.71
C ALA A 59 -21.08 8.47 20.02
N ASP A 60 -22.03 7.91 19.28
CA ASP A 60 -21.83 6.65 18.55
C ASP A 60 -20.89 6.84 17.36
N THR A 61 -21.03 7.97 16.67
CA THR A 61 -20.14 8.36 15.57
C THR A 61 -18.71 8.56 16.07
N GLU A 62 -18.53 9.22 17.21
CA GLU A 62 -17.21 9.42 17.81
C GLU A 62 -16.57 8.09 18.23
N ALA A 63 -17.34 7.20 18.86
CA ALA A 63 -16.85 5.87 19.22
C ALA A 63 -16.43 5.04 17.99
N ALA A 64 -17.21 5.11 16.90
CA ALA A 64 -16.88 4.44 15.64
C ALA A 64 -15.59 5.00 15.03
N ASN A 65 -15.42 6.33 15.02
CA ASN A 65 -14.21 6.98 14.52
C ASN A 65 -12.97 6.59 15.33
N LYS A 66 -13.06 6.53 16.67
CA LYS A 66 -11.96 6.06 17.52
C LYS A 66 -11.55 4.63 17.21
N ARG A 67 -12.53 3.73 17.04
CA ARG A 67 -12.26 2.33 16.67
C ARG A 67 -11.58 2.22 15.30
N LEU A 68 -12.06 3.00 14.32
CA LEU A 68 -11.46 3.04 12.99
C LEU A 68 -10.02 3.55 13.02
N ASN A 69 -9.77 4.64 13.77
CA ASN A 69 -8.42 5.19 13.91
C ASN A 69 -7.47 4.22 14.61
N LYS A 70 -7.93 3.55 15.67
CA LYS A 70 -7.15 2.49 16.32
C LYS A 70 -6.84 1.34 15.36
N ALA A 71 -7.83 0.85 14.62
CA ALA A 71 -7.62 -0.23 13.66
C ALA A 71 -6.64 0.16 12.54
N ARG A 72 -6.66 1.42 12.10
CA ARG A 72 -5.68 1.96 11.14
C ARG A 72 -4.27 1.99 11.74
N GLN A 73 -4.13 2.50 12.96
CA GLN A 73 -2.83 2.52 13.64
C GLN A 73 -2.27 1.10 13.83
N ASP A 74 -3.08 0.17 14.36
CA ASP A 74 -2.68 -1.23 14.55
C ASP A 74 -2.32 -1.93 13.21
N LEU A 75 -2.82 -1.45 12.07
CA LEU A 75 -2.45 -1.94 10.74
C LEU A 75 -1.11 -1.36 10.26
N GLU A 76 -0.88 -0.07 10.45
CA GLU A 76 0.39 0.57 10.09
C GLU A 76 1.54 0.05 10.95
N ASP A 77 1.33 -0.12 12.27
CA ASP A 77 2.33 -0.68 13.18
C ASP A 77 2.75 -2.09 12.71
N ARG A 78 1.79 -2.96 12.43
CA ARG A 78 2.06 -4.31 11.89
C ARG A 78 2.76 -4.30 10.53
N ARG A 79 2.53 -3.26 9.72
CA ARG A 79 3.17 -3.11 8.42
C ARG A 79 4.64 -2.73 8.58
N GLU A 80 4.94 -1.77 9.46
CA GLU A 80 6.32 -1.39 9.77
C GLU A 80 7.07 -2.54 10.45
N ASP A 81 6.45 -3.26 11.40
CA ASP A 81 7.06 -4.44 12.03
C ASP A 81 7.45 -5.50 10.99
N ARG A 82 6.55 -5.80 10.04
CA ARG A 82 6.83 -6.76 8.96
C ARG A 82 7.96 -6.27 8.06
N LYS A 83 8.01 -4.98 7.77
CA LYS A 83 9.06 -4.37 6.94
C LYS A 83 10.42 -4.43 7.64
N LEU A 84 10.49 -4.08 8.92
CA LEU A 84 11.69 -4.17 9.73
C LEU A 84 12.18 -5.63 9.85
N ALA A 85 11.26 -6.57 10.11
CA ALA A 85 11.60 -7.99 10.17
C ALA A 85 12.15 -8.50 8.83
N LYS A 86 11.56 -8.09 7.71
CA LYS A 86 12.06 -8.43 6.38
C LYS A 86 13.44 -7.81 6.11
N GLN A 87 13.64 -6.53 6.45
CA GLN A 87 14.94 -5.87 6.29
C GLN A 87 16.02 -6.57 7.11
N ALA A 88 15.76 -6.90 8.37
CA ALA A 88 16.69 -7.64 9.21
C ALA A 88 17.03 -9.03 8.63
N GLN A 89 16.03 -9.73 8.07
CA GLN A 89 16.25 -11.01 7.41
C GLN A 89 17.10 -10.87 6.15
N ASP A 90 16.80 -9.88 5.30
CA ASP A 90 17.54 -9.61 4.06
C ASP A 90 19.00 -9.22 4.38
N GLU A 91 19.22 -8.37 5.39
CA GLU A 91 20.55 -7.99 5.88
C GLU A 91 21.32 -9.20 6.40
N GLN A 92 20.69 -10.08 7.19
CA GLN A 92 21.32 -11.29 7.69
C GLN A 92 21.72 -12.24 6.55
N GLN A 93 20.88 -12.38 5.53
CA GLN A 93 21.18 -13.19 4.35
C GLN A 93 22.33 -12.61 3.53
N GLN A 94 22.34 -11.29 3.32
CA GLN A 94 23.42 -10.60 2.62
C GLN A 94 24.76 -10.67 3.38
N ALA A 95 24.73 -10.51 4.71
CA ALA A 95 25.90 -10.67 5.55
C ALA A 95 26.46 -12.10 5.49
N ALA A 96 25.58 -13.11 5.52
CA ALA A 96 25.97 -14.50 5.37
C ALA A 96 26.58 -14.80 3.99
N ALA A 97 25.99 -14.27 2.92
CA ALA A 97 26.51 -14.41 1.56
C ALA A 97 27.89 -13.74 1.40
N THR A 98 28.02 -12.50 1.88
CA THR A 98 29.29 -11.75 1.88
C THR A 98 30.37 -12.51 2.66
N ARG A 99 30.02 -13.06 3.83
CA ARG A 99 30.95 -13.86 4.64
C ARG A 99 31.45 -15.11 3.87
N LEU A 100 30.54 -15.84 3.22
CA LEU A 100 30.92 -16.99 2.40
C LEU A 100 31.83 -16.58 1.22
N GLN A 101 31.53 -15.47 0.56
CA GLN A 101 32.38 -14.93 -0.50
C GLN A 101 33.78 -14.59 0.01
N ASN A 102 33.88 -13.92 1.17
CA ASN A 102 35.15 -13.58 1.79
C ASN A 102 35.96 -14.82 2.16
N CYS A 103 35.30 -15.87 2.67
CA CYS A 103 35.92 -17.16 2.94
C CYS A 103 36.55 -17.77 1.67
N GLU A 104 35.81 -17.80 0.56
CA GLU A 104 36.31 -18.35 -0.70
C GLU A 104 37.43 -17.51 -1.31
N VAL A 105 37.35 -16.18 -1.21
CA VAL A 105 38.43 -15.27 -1.60
C VAL A 105 39.69 -15.54 -0.77
N GLY A 106 39.55 -15.65 0.56
CA GLY A 106 40.67 -15.98 1.45
C GLY A 106 41.34 -17.31 1.09
N ARG A 107 40.55 -18.36 0.86
CA ARG A 107 41.04 -19.67 0.39
C ARG A 107 41.78 -19.58 -0.94
N SER A 108 41.22 -18.86 -1.91
CA SER A 108 41.83 -18.65 -3.22
C SER A 108 43.15 -17.89 -3.12
N ASN A 109 43.18 -16.83 -2.32
CA ASN A 109 44.38 -16.04 -2.05
C ASN A 109 45.47 -16.89 -1.42
N LEU A 110 45.15 -17.66 -0.38
CA LEU A 110 46.12 -18.54 0.27
C LEU A 110 46.68 -19.58 -0.71
N ARG A 111 45.81 -20.22 -1.51
CA ARG A 111 46.24 -21.17 -2.54
C ARG A 111 47.16 -20.53 -3.57
N ASN A 112 46.81 -19.34 -4.07
CA ASN A 112 47.58 -18.64 -5.09
C ASN A 112 48.95 -18.20 -4.54
N LEU A 113 49.00 -17.66 -3.32
CA LEU A 113 50.23 -17.25 -2.66
C LEU A 113 51.14 -18.43 -2.29
N THR A 114 50.54 -19.56 -1.90
CA THR A 114 51.28 -20.81 -1.64
C THR A 114 51.88 -21.36 -2.92
N ALA A 115 51.12 -21.35 -4.01
CA ALA A 115 51.60 -21.80 -5.32
C ALA A 115 52.55 -20.81 -5.98
N LEU A 116 52.57 -19.54 -5.59
CA LEU A 116 53.23 -18.45 -6.32
C LEU A 116 54.71 -18.73 -6.61
N GLY A 117 55.46 -19.20 -5.60
CA GLY A 117 56.89 -19.44 -5.69
C GLY A 117 57.62 -18.20 -6.22
N ASN A 118 58.41 -18.37 -7.30
CA ASN A 118 59.18 -17.28 -7.90
C ASN A 118 58.45 -16.49 -9.01
N ARG A 119 57.13 -16.64 -9.17
CA ARG A 119 56.36 -16.01 -10.25
C ARG A 119 56.00 -14.55 -9.94
N LYS A 120 55.82 -13.75 -11.00
CA LYS A 120 55.27 -12.39 -10.89
C LYS A 120 53.73 -12.44 -10.89
N LEU A 121 53.11 -11.58 -10.10
CA LEU A 121 51.67 -11.36 -10.06
C LEU A 121 51.29 -10.22 -11.00
N ARG A 122 50.19 -10.38 -11.74
CA ARG A 122 49.60 -9.29 -12.50
C ARG A 122 48.72 -8.45 -11.58
N THR A 123 48.92 -7.13 -11.55
CA THR A 123 48.09 -6.19 -10.81
C THR A 123 46.84 -5.82 -11.59
N GLN A 124 45.89 -5.10 -10.97
CA GLN A 124 44.68 -4.63 -11.64
C GLN A 124 45.01 -3.66 -12.79
N ASP A 125 46.09 -2.88 -12.65
CA ASP A 125 46.57 -1.95 -13.68
C ASP A 125 47.26 -2.66 -14.86
N GLY A 126 47.39 -3.99 -14.80
CA GLY A 126 48.00 -4.81 -15.84
C GLY A 126 49.51 -5.00 -15.70
N GLU A 127 50.14 -4.32 -14.74
CA GLU A 127 51.56 -4.44 -14.42
C GLU A 127 51.93 -5.75 -13.73
N TYR A 128 53.20 -6.13 -13.76
CA TYR A 128 53.69 -7.35 -13.13
C TYR A 128 54.59 -7.05 -11.93
N LEU A 129 54.09 -7.37 -10.73
CA LEU A 129 54.82 -7.21 -9.47
C LEU A 129 55.42 -8.55 -9.02
N ARG A 130 56.65 -8.52 -8.52
CA ARG A 130 57.23 -9.64 -7.78
C ARG A 130 57.15 -9.36 -6.29
N LEU A 131 56.50 -10.25 -5.55
CA LEU A 131 56.50 -10.18 -4.09
C LEU A 131 57.85 -10.66 -3.54
N THR A 132 58.32 -10.00 -2.49
CA THR A 132 59.37 -10.57 -1.63
C THR A 132 58.80 -11.75 -0.83
N GLU A 133 59.68 -12.58 -0.27
CA GLU A 133 59.22 -13.70 0.55
C GLU A 133 58.50 -13.23 1.82
N GLU A 134 58.99 -12.15 2.45
CA GLU A 134 58.35 -11.53 3.60
C GLU A 134 56.94 -11.02 3.25
N GLU A 135 56.78 -10.28 2.15
CA GLU A 135 55.47 -9.81 1.69
C GLU A 135 54.52 -10.96 1.38
N ARG A 136 55.04 -12.05 0.80
CA ARG A 136 54.25 -13.25 0.50
C ARG A 136 53.74 -13.90 1.78
N GLN A 137 54.60 -14.05 2.79
CA GLN A 137 54.22 -14.64 4.08
C GLN A 137 53.20 -13.77 4.82
N THR A 138 53.42 -12.46 4.89
CA THR A 138 52.46 -11.51 5.50
C THR A 138 51.09 -11.60 4.84
N ARG A 139 51.02 -11.66 3.50
CA ARG A 139 49.74 -11.82 2.78
C ARG A 139 49.12 -13.20 3.02
N MET A 140 49.92 -14.26 3.19
CA MET A 140 49.41 -15.59 3.52
C MET A 140 48.84 -15.63 4.94
N GLU A 141 49.47 -14.95 5.90
CA GLU A 141 48.93 -14.80 7.26
C GLU A 141 47.61 -14.04 7.27
N GLN A 142 47.52 -12.94 6.52
CA GLN A 142 46.26 -12.23 6.36
C GLN A 142 45.18 -13.12 5.72
N ALA A 143 45.51 -13.86 4.66
CA ALA A 143 44.56 -14.78 4.03
C ALA A 143 44.11 -15.90 4.97
N ARG A 144 44.99 -16.42 5.84
CA ARG A 144 44.62 -17.40 6.88
C ARG A 144 43.69 -16.77 7.92
N LYS A 145 43.93 -15.53 8.32
CA LYS A 145 43.05 -14.79 9.22
C LYS A 145 41.68 -14.55 8.60
N ASP A 146 41.62 -14.14 7.33
CA ASP A 146 40.36 -13.96 6.62
C ASP A 146 39.57 -15.28 6.54
N ILE A 147 40.25 -16.41 6.33
CA ILE A 147 39.63 -17.74 6.37
C ILE A 147 39.11 -18.04 7.78
N GLU A 148 39.89 -17.77 8.82
CA GLU A 148 39.45 -17.99 10.20
C GLU A 148 38.22 -17.15 10.56
N ASP A 149 38.23 -15.86 10.22
CA ASP A 149 37.19 -14.90 10.58
C ASP A 149 35.90 -15.13 9.77
N ASN A 150 36.01 -15.61 8.51
CA ASN A 150 34.86 -15.71 7.61
C ASN A 150 34.39 -17.15 7.33
N CYS A 151 35.24 -18.17 7.47
CA CYS A 151 34.83 -19.55 7.16
C CYS A 151 34.25 -20.32 8.35
N LYS A 152 34.41 -19.83 9.59
CA LYS A 152 33.83 -20.45 10.78
C LYS A 152 32.34 -20.08 10.87
N LYS A 153 31.50 -21.05 11.25
CA LYS A 153 30.05 -20.88 11.45
C LYS A 153 29.76 -20.20 12.77
#